data_AF-A0A920N1M0-F1
#
_entry.id   AF-A0A920N1M0-F1
#
_cell.length_a   1.000
_cell.length_b   1.000
_cell.length_c   1.000
_cell.angle_alpha   90.00
_cell.angle_beta   90.00
_cell.angle_gamma   90.00
#
_symmetry.space_group_name_H-M   'P 1'
#
loop_
_entity.id
_entity.type
_entity.pdbx_description
1 polymer ?
#
loop_
_entity_poly.entity_id
_entity_poly.type
_entity_poly.pdbx_seq_one_letter_code
_entity_poly.pdbx_strand_id
1 'polypeptide(L)'
;MTLQDEYRLPAEKKRRVSRGYIVEDRLLSEVTGRAMLRTVDDLLAMLPDAIRPPERTEPFGTADLAAAAGISRPLARKVAYCLRRCGLAQVVGKEGNAILYQLPACG
;
A
#
# COMPACT_ATOMS: atom_id res chain seq x y z
N MET A 1 8.60 -3.19 -10.11
CA MET A 1 7.79 -2.05 -10.59
C MET A 1 7.53 -2.21 -12.06
N THR A 2 6.36 -1.79 -12.51
CA THR A 2 5.89 -1.96 -13.89
C THR A 2 5.28 -0.66 -14.39
N LEU A 3 5.58 -0.30 -15.64
CA LEU A 3 4.87 0.74 -16.38
C LEU A 3 3.76 0.08 -17.20
N GLN A 4 2.60 0.72 -17.27
CA GLN A 4 1.43 0.21 -17.99
C GLN A 4 0.81 1.31 -18.83
N ASP A 5 0.50 0.98 -20.09
CA ASP A 5 -0.27 1.84 -20.99
C ASP A 5 -1.74 1.38 -21.03
N GLU A 6 -2.67 2.34 -20.88
CA GLU A 6 -4.11 2.07 -20.95
C GLU A 6 -4.65 2.34 -22.36
N TYR A 7 -5.14 1.31 -23.04
CA TYR A 7 -5.88 1.48 -24.29
C TYR A 7 -7.37 1.72 -24.00
N ARG A 8 -7.94 2.79 -24.55
CA ARG A 8 -9.29 3.27 -24.21
C ARG A 8 -10.16 3.39 -25.44
N LEU A 9 -11.36 2.80 -25.36
CA LEU A 9 -12.41 2.95 -26.37
C LEU A 9 -13.50 3.92 -25.90
N PRO A 10 -14.17 4.64 -26.83
CA PRO A 10 -15.37 5.39 -26.51
C PRO A 10 -16.45 4.47 -25.93
N ALA A 11 -17.10 4.87 -24.83
CA ALA A 11 -18.18 4.08 -24.27
C ALA A 11 -19.43 4.18 -25.17
N GLU A 12 -19.86 3.07 -25.77
CA GLU A 12 -21.02 3.01 -26.68
C GLU A 12 -22.35 3.48 -26.03
N LYS A 13 -22.47 3.41 -24.70
CA LYS A 13 -23.64 3.89 -23.95
C LYS A 13 -23.23 4.78 -22.79
N LYS A 14 -23.70 6.03 -22.79
CA LYS A 14 -23.58 6.96 -21.65
C LYS A 14 -24.43 6.45 -20.49
N ARG A 15 -23.84 5.74 -19.53
CA ARG A 15 -24.43 5.65 -18.18
C ARG A 15 -24.27 7.01 -17.49
N ARG A 16 -25.27 7.40 -16.69
CA ARG A 16 -25.38 8.72 -16.02
C ARG A 16 -24.14 9.11 -15.18
N VAL A 17 -23.27 8.15 -14.84
CA VAL A 17 -22.01 8.30 -14.11
C VAL A 17 -20.88 7.51 -14.78
N SER A 18 -20.62 7.73 -16.07
CA SER A 18 -19.47 7.10 -16.76
C SER A 18 -18.45 8.13 -17.20
N ARG A 19 -17.16 7.74 -17.19
CA ARG A 19 -16.04 8.58 -17.66
C ARG A 19 -16.01 8.78 -19.18
N GLY A 20 -17.00 8.27 -19.92
CA GLY A 20 -17.10 8.39 -21.38
C GLY A 20 -16.20 7.44 -22.17
N TYR A 21 -15.36 6.65 -21.50
CA TYR A 21 -14.50 5.64 -22.12
C TYR A 21 -14.53 4.32 -21.33
N ILE A 22 -14.21 3.22 -22.02
CA ILE A 22 -13.97 1.88 -21.48
C ILE A 22 -12.46 1.61 -21.63
N VAL A 23 -11.81 1.12 -20.56
CA VAL A 23 -10.44 0.61 -20.68
C VAL A 23 -10.56 -0.79 -21.27
N GLU A 24 -10.14 -0.95 -22.52
CA GLU A 24 -10.21 -2.22 -23.23
C GLU A 24 -9.06 -3.13 -22.82
N ASP A 25 -7.86 -2.56 -22.70
CA ASP A 25 -6.67 -3.32 -22.32
C ASP A 25 -5.68 -2.48 -21.49
N ARG A 26 -4.84 -3.18 -20.73
CA ARG A 26 -3.69 -2.65 -19.99
C ARG A 26 -2.45 -3.42 -20.40
N LEU A 27 -1.66 -2.80 -21.27
CA LEU A 27 -0.45 -3.40 -21.81
C LEU A 27 0.73 -3.11 -20.87
N LEU A 28 1.44 -4.16 -20.46
CA LEU A 28 2.68 -4.04 -19.71
C LEU A 28 3.77 -3.54 -20.66
N SER A 29 4.12 -2.25 -20.56
CA SER A 29 5.13 -1.65 -21.42
C SER A 29 6.54 -2.02 -20.98
N GLU A 30 6.80 -1.99 -19.66
CA GLU A 30 8.13 -2.27 -19.13
C GLU A 30 8.09 -2.78 -17.68
N VAL A 31 9.06 -3.62 -17.32
CA VAL A 31 9.37 -3.99 -15.93
C VAL A 31 10.58 -3.19 -15.46
N THR A 32 10.33 -2.05 -14.83
CA THR A 32 11.37 -1.13 -14.33
C THR A 32 12.11 -1.63 -13.09
N GLY A 33 11.66 -2.72 -12.46
CA GLY A 33 12.38 -3.29 -11.32
C GLY A 33 11.77 -4.54 -10.74
N ARG A 34 12.57 -5.28 -9.96
CA ARG A 34 12.17 -6.51 -9.27
C ARG A 34 12.66 -6.45 -7.84
N ALA A 35 11.85 -6.92 -6.90
CA ALA A 35 12.24 -7.11 -5.51
C ALA A 35 11.84 -8.54 -5.12
N MET A 36 12.74 -9.23 -4.42
CA MET A 36 12.46 -10.56 -3.87
C MET A 36 12.32 -10.43 -2.36
N LEU A 37 11.21 -10.95 -1.84
CA LEU A 37 10.90 -10.93 -0.41
C LEU A 37 10.87 -12.38 0.07
N ARG A 38 11.81 -12.73 0.93
CA ARG A 38 11.96 -14.08 1.50
C ARG A 38 11.69 -14.08 2.99
N THR A 39 12.04 -12.99 3.67
CA THR A 39 11.96 -12.89 5.12
C THR A 39 11.03 -11.77 5.55
N VAL A 40 10.74 -11.78 6.84
CA VAL A 40 10.02 -10.72 7.53
C VAL A 40 10.83 -9.41 7.51
N ASP A 41 12.16 -9.48 7.61
CA ASP A 41 13.04 -8.32 7.52
C ASP A 41 13.02 -7.66 6.14
N ASP A 42 12.87 -8.43 5.06
CA ASP A 42 12.74 -7.87 3.71
C ASP A 42 11.49 -6.97 3.60
N LEU A 43 10.40 -7.37 4.25
CA LEU A 43 9.17 -6.56 4.32
C LEU A 43 9.38 -5.29 5.15
N LEU A 44 10.14 -5.39 6.25
CA LEU A 44 10.47 -4.23 7.09
C LEU A 44 11.34 -3.22 6.34
N ALA A 45 12.32 -3.70 5.57
CA ALA A 45 13.20 -2.88 4.75
C ALA A 45 12.47 -2.15 3.61
N MET A 46 11.32 -2.65 3.17
CA MET A 46 10.46 -1.97 2.19
C MET A 46 9.63 -0.82 2.77
N LEU A 47 9.50 -0.72 4.10
CA LEU A 47 8.72 0.35 4.70
C LEU A 47 9.47 1.69 4.63
N PRO A 48 8.74 2.82 4.51
CA PRO A 48 9.34 4.14 4.62
C PRO A 48 10.03 4.30 5.99
N ASP A 49 11.18 4.99 6.02
CA ASP A 49 11.94 5.21 7.25
C ASP A 49 11.07 5.85 8.35
N ALA A 50 10.15 6.76 8.01
CA ALA A 50 9.21 7.39 8.96
C ALA A 50 8.24 6.41 9.68
N ILE A 51 8.15 5.15 9.25
CA ILE A 51 7.34 4.10 9.87
C ILE A 51 8.21 3.01 10.52
N ARG A 52 9.46 2.85 10.07
CA ARG A 52 10.35 1.77 10.51
C ARG A 52 10.94 2.08 11.90
N PRO A 53 11.31 1.07 12.70
CA PRO A 53 12.20 1.25 13.84
C PRO A 53 13.66 1.45 13.36
N PRO A 54 14.48 2.25 14.06
CA PRO A 54 14.20 2.96 15.31
C PRO A 54 13.56 4.33 15.12
N GLU A 55 13.35 4.79 13.87
CA GLU A 55 12.90 6.14 13.57
C GLU A 55 11.51 6.45 14.17
N ARG A 56 10.68 5.42 14.36
CA ARG A 56 9.38 5.54 15.01
C ARG A 56 9.15 4.45 16.05
N THR A 57 8.98 4.87 17.30
CA THR A 57 8.56 4.00 18.43
C THR A 57 7.06 4.06 18.69
N GLU A 58 6.42 5.15 18.27
CA GLU A 58 4.99 5.38 18.50
C GLU A 58 4.09 4.57 17.56
N PRO A 59 2.92 4.13 18.02
CA PRO A 59 1.94 3.47 17.16
C PRO A 59 1.58 4.33 15.94
N PHE A 60 1.25 3.67 14.83
CA PHE A 60 0.87 4.32 13.58
C PHE A 60 -0.46 3.82 13.04
N GLY A 61 -1.21 4.74 12.44
CA GLY A 61 -2.43 4.42 11.71
C GLY A 61 -2.17 4.11 10.24
N THR A 62 -3.19 3.57 9.56
CA THR A 62 -3.14 3.41 8.09
C THR A 62 -3.07 4.74 7.34
N ALA A 63 -3.46 5.86 7.97
CA ALA A 63 -3.30 7.20 7.40
C ALA A 63 -1.84 7.64 7.39
N ASP A 64 -1.10 7.39 8.46
CA ASP A 64 0.33 7.69 8.56
C ASP A 64 1.12 6.89 7.53
N LEU A 65 0.81 5.60 7.40
CA LEU A 65 1.42 4.73 6.40
C LEU A 65 1.14 5.21 4.97
N ALA A 66 -0.08 5.67 4.71
CA ALA A 66 -0.44 6.23 3.41
C ALA A 66 0.36 7.50 3.10
N ALA A 67 0.50 8.39 4.08
CA ALA A 67 1.25 9.63 3.94
C ALA A 67 2.75 9.37 3.74
N ALA A 68 3.35 8.53 4.59
CA ALA A 68 4.78 8.22 4.56
C ALA A 68 5.21 7.50 3.27
N ALA A 69 4.37 6.59 2.75
CA ALA A 69 4.66 5.86 1.51
C ALA A 69 4.16 6.57 0.24
N GLY A 70 3.44 7.69 0.36
CA GLY A 70 2.82 8.37 -0.79
C GLY A 70 1.77 7.53 -1.53
N ILE A 71 1.09 6.63 -0.81
CA ILE A 71 0.10 5.69 -1.40
C ILE A 71 -1.33 6.03 -0.97
N SER A 72 -2.31 5.49 -1.70
CA SER A 72 -3.72 5.63 -1.33
C SER A 72 -4.05 4.90 -0.01
N ARG A 73 -4.99 5.44 0.77
CA ARG A 73 -5.47 4.82 2.02
C ARG A 73 -5.97 3.37 1.86
N PRO A 74 -6.72 3.00 0.80
CA PRO A 74 -7.10 1.61 0.59
C PRO A 74 -5.90 0.68 0.39
N LEU A 75 -4.84 1.15 -0.26
CA LEU A 75 -3.61 0.35 -0.42
C LEU A 75 -2.85 0.26 0.91
N ALA A 76 -2.73 1.36 1.66
CA ALA A 76 -2.13 1.34 2.99
C ALA A 76 -2.84 0.38 3.95
N ARG A 77 -4.18 0.24 3.86
CA ARG A 77 -4.93 -0.78 4.61
C ARG A 77 -4.55 -2.20 4.26
N LYS A 78 -4.34 -2.49 2.96
CA LYS A 78 -3.86 -3.81 2.52
C LYS A 78 -2.45 -4.07 3.03
N VAL A 79 -1.56 -3.08 2.97
CA VAL A 79 -0.20 -3.17 3.51
C VAL A 79 -0.24 -3.46 5.01
N ALA A 80 -0.98 -2.69 5.81
CA ALA A 80 -1.14 -2.92 7.24
C ALA A 80 -1.70 -4.32 7.57
N TYR A 81 -2.67 -4.78 6.77
CA TYR A 81 -3.18 -6.14 6.89
C TYR A 81 -2.11 -7.21 6.61
N CYS A 82 -1.32 -7.04 5.54
CA CYS A 82 -0.21 -7.93 5.21
C CYS A 82 0.84 -7.97 6.33
N LEU A 83 1.29 -6.81 6.82
CA LEU A 83 2.24 -6.72 7.93
C LEU A 83 1.72 -7.46 9.18
N ARG A 84 0.45 -7.27 9.52
CA ARG A 84 -0.18 -7.98 10.64
C ARG A 84 -0.21 -9.49 10.43
N ARG A 85 -0.58 -9.95 9.23
CA ARG A 85 -0.64 -11.38 8.90
C ARG A 85 0.73 -12.04 8.87
N CYS A 86 1.78 -11.28 8.55
CA CYS A 86 3.17 -11.70 8.59
C CYS A 86 3.80 -11.62 10.00
N GLY A 87 3.06 -11.14 11.01
CA GLY A 87 3.55 -11.00 12.39
C GLY A 87 4.38 -9.73 12.66
N LEU A 88 4.56 -8.87 11.66
CA LEU A 88 5.32 -7.62 11.77
C LEU A 88 4.59 -6.50 12.48
N ALA A 89 3.27 -6.49 12.45
CA ALA A 89 2.48 -5.41 13.03
C ALA A 89 1.46 -5.97 14.01
N GLN A 90 1.44 -5.41 15.21
CA GLN A 90 0.46 -5.76 16.24
C GLN A 90 -0.53 -4.62 16.39
N VAL A 91 -1.80 -4.95 16.63
CA VAL A 91 -2.82 -3.95 16.93
C VAL A 91 -2.67 -3.59 18.40
N VAL A 92 -2.37 -2.32 18.67
CA VAL A 92 -2.11 -1.80 20.03
C VAL A 92 -3.19 -0.85 20.52
N GLY A 93 -4.10 -0.44 19.63
CA GLY A 93 -5.21 0.42 20.03
C GLY A 93 -6.03 0.92 18.87
N LYS A 94 -6.82 1.95 19.14
CA LYS A 94 -7.62 2.68 18.17
C LYS A 94 -7.62 4.18 18.49
N GLU A 95 -7.63 4.99 17.46
CA GLU A 95 -7.82 6.44 17.56
C GLU A 95 -9.04 6.83 16.71
N GLY A 96 -10.13 7.18 17.38
CA GLY A 96 -11.44 7.29 16.74
C GLY A 96 -11.82 5.99 16.03
N ASN A 97 -11.97 6.07 14.70
CA ASN A 97 -12.27 4.90 13.85
C ASN A 97 -11.03 4.23 13.25
N ALA A 98 -9.83 4.76 13.49
CA ALA A 98 -8.58 4.20 12.98
C ALA A 98 -8.02 3.14 13.94
N ILE A 99 -7.49 2.04 13.38
CA ILE A 99 -6.73 1.04 14.14
C ILE A 99 -5.27 1.50 14.18
N LEU A 100 -4.68 1.46 15.37
CA LEU A 100 -3.27 1.74 15.60
C LEU A 100 -2.46 0.45 15.62
N TYR A 101 -1.35 0.48 14.91
CA TYR A 101 -0.41 -0.62 14.77
C TYR A 101 0.93 -0.26 15.37
N GLN A 102 1.64 -1.23 15.92
CA GLN A 102 3.02 -1.08 16.35
C GLN A 102 3.86 -2.19 15.72
N LEU A 103 5.04 -1.84 15.22
CA LEU A 103 6.05 -2.81 14.80
C LEU A 103 6.83 -3.25 16.05
N PRO A 104 7.18 -4.53 16.18
CA PRO A 104 8.05 -4.97 17.27
C PRO A 104 9.38 -4.21 17.14
N ALA A 105 9.90 -3.72 18.26
CA ALA A 105 11.28 -3.30 18.31
C ALA A 105 12.13 -4.53 17.94
N CYS A 106 13.02 -4.41 16.96
CA CYS A 106 13.98 -5.47 16.66
C CYS A 106 14.67 -5.88 17.97
N GLY A 107 14.55 -7.17 18.32
CA GLY A 107 15.27 -7.81 19.42
C GLY A 107 16.54 -8.46 18.92
#